data_AF-A0A8K0Y6S3-F1
#
_entry.id   AF-A0A8K0Y6S3-F1
#
_cell.length_a   1.000
_cell.length_b   1.000
_cell.length_c   1.000
_cell.angle_alpha   90.00
_cell.angle_beta   90.00
_cell.angle_gamma   90.00
#
_symmetry.space_group_name_H-M   'P 1'
#
loop_
_entity.id
_entity.type
_entity.pdbx_description
1 polymer ?
#
loop_
_entity_poly.entity_id
_entity_poly.type
_entity_poly.pdbx_seq_one_letter_code
_entity_poly.pdbx_strand_id
1 'polypeptide(L)'
;MASIDLTWVIGGPQGGGVESAANIFAGACAGCGLKIFGKREYYSNIKGEHSYFGVRVSDKEVRSNISGITMLAAFDAETLFRHTDDVHDDGAIVYESDLEQVKIDEIPTLDKPFKERLEKYLLSKNKPFTVHGVLEAAKERGVILYPVSFKTILSTLADEMNNPTIRGMFRMLNVLSVSVSIGLLGLPPDTLLRSVDKVFSSKPKIAEMNKHAANYAYNYATAKYQKFKYQLSPIQSNSDVILVQGFQSTGLGKLAAGCRISIILSNYTRIRRKRIFGIK
;
A
#
# COMPACT_ATOMS: atom_id res chain seq x y z
N MET A 1 26.08 11.64 -1.28
CA MET A 1 24.85 10.93 -1.65
C MET A 1 23.74 11.95 -1.80
N ALA A 2 22.81 11.78 -2.75
CA ALA A 2 21.61 12.62 -2.79
C ALA A 2 20.77 12.38 -1.53
N SER A 3 20.11 13.41 -1.01
CA SER A 3 19.26 13.28 0.18
C SER A 3 18.05 12.41 -0.14
N ILE A 4 17.72 11.47 0.75
CA ILE A 4 16.54 10.61 0.63
C ILE A 4 15.36 11.31 1.31
N ASP A 5 14.31 11.63 0.54
CA ASP A 5 13.00 12.02 1.06
C ASP A 5 11.94 11.66 0.01
N LEU A 6 11.10 10.67 0.31
CA LEU A 6 10.05 10.23 -0.60
C LEU A 6 8.80 9.79 0.15
N THR A 7 7.65 9.88 -0.53
CA THR A 7 6.37 9.38 -0.04
C THR A 7 5.90 8.22 -0.90
N TRP A 8 5.79 7.03 -0.29
CA TRP A 8 5.19 5.86 -0.92
C TRP A 8 3.76 5.67 -0.41
N VAL A 9 2.81 5.47 -1.30
CA VAL A 9 1.40 5.27 -0.94
C VAL A 9 0.91 3.95 -1.50
N ILE A 10 0.20 3.18 -0.67
CA ILE A 10 -0.60 2.05 -1.12
C ILE A 10 -2.07 2.28 -0.79
N GLY A 11 -2.95 2.00 -1.74
CA GLY A 11 -4.39 2.10 -1.59
C GLY A 11 -5.10 0.77 -1.82
N GLY A 12 -6.34 0.68 -1.37
CA GLY A 12 -7.27 -0.40 -1.70
C GLY A 12 -8.43 -0.54 -0.72
N PRO A 13 -9.34 -1.49 -0.96
CA PRO A 13 -10.54 -1.66 -0.14
C PRO A 13 -10.21 -2.07 1.29
N GLN A 14 -10.95 -1.54 2.25
CA GLN A 14 -10.81 -1.87 3.68
C GLN A 14 -10.97 -3.38 3.92
N GLY A 15 -9.98 -3.97 4.59
CA GLY A 15 -9.86 -5.42 4.81
C GLY A 15 -9.11 -6.16 3.69
N GLY A 16 -8.64 -5.44 2.68
CA GLY A 16 -7.87 -5.95 1.54
C GLY A 16 -6.41 -6.30 1.85
N GLY A 17 -5.82 -5.77 2.92
CA GLY A 17 -4.43 -6.02 3.31
C GLY A 17 -3.47 -4.82 3.16
N VAL A 18 -4.01 -3.63 2.85
CA VAL A 18 -3.28 -2.35 2.71
C VAL A 18 -2.35 -2.07 3.91
N GLU A 19 -2.86 -2.24 5.13
CA GLU A 19 -2.07 -2.01 6.36
C GLU A 19 -0.91 -3.00 6.51
N SER A 20 -1.10 -4.27 6.16
CA SER A 20 -0.03 -5.26 6.21
C SER A 20 1.10 -4.89 5.24
N ALA A 21 0.77 -4.50 4.01
CA ALA A 21 1.77 -4.08 3.04
C ALA A 21 2.49 -2.79 3.44
N ALA A 22 1.78 -1.81 4.00
CA ALA A 22 2.42 -0.59 4.50
C ALA A 22 3.38 -0.87 5.66
N ASN A 23 3.03 -1.77 6.57
CA ASN A 23 3.94 -2.20 7.63
C ASN A 23 5.13 -3.00 7.08
N ILE A 24 4.96 -3.80 6.03
CA ILE A 24 6.08 -4.47 5.33
C ILE A 24 7.03 -3.43 4.74
N PHE A 25 6.51 -2.45 4.00
CA PHE A 25 7.30 -1.37 3.41
C PHE A 25 8.07 -0.58 4.48
N ALA A 26 7.37 -0.14 5.52
CA ALA A 26 7.96 0.61 6.62
C ALA A 26 9.03 -0.22 7.36
N GLY A 27 8.76 -1.48 7.66
CA GLY A 27 9.73 -2.36 8.31
C GLY A 27 10.98 -2.60 7.47
N ALA A 28 10.86 -2.70 6.14
CA ALA A 28 12.00 -2.86 5.25
C ALA A 28 12.87 -1.60 5.22
N CYS A 29 12.24 -0.42 5.11
CA CYS A 29 12.94 0.87 5.17
C CYS A 29 13.63 1.10 6.53
N ALA A 30 12.95 0.79 7.64
CA ALA A 30 13.52 0.96 8.98
C ALA A 30 14.66 -0.02 9.23
N GLY A 31 14.58 -1.23 8.68
CA GLY A 31 15.68 -2.19 8.68
C GLY A 31 16.94 -1.70 7.95
N CYS A 32 16.80 -0.70 7.08
CA CYS A 32 17.91 0.00 6.42
C CYS A 32 18.37 1.27 7.15
N GLY A 33 17.87 1.54 8.36
CA GLY A 33 18.22 2.71 9.16
C GLY A 33 17.45 3.99 8.82
N LEU A 34 16.59 3.96 7.80
CA LEU A 34 15.83 5.12 7.34
C LEU A 34 14.75 5.53 8.36
N LYS A 35 14.45 6.83 8.40
CA LYS A 35 13.43 7.42 9.27
C LYS A 35 12.09 7.43 8.56
N ILE A 36 11.03 7.16 9.31
CA ILE A 36 9.72 6.86 8.74
C ILE A 36 8.63 7.63 9.45
N PHE A 37 7.70 8.18 8.67
CA PHE A 37 6.43 8.70 9.17
C PHE A 37 5.28 8.06 8.39
N GLY A 38 4.41 7.35 9.08
CA GLY A 38 3.25 6.68 8.49
C GLY A 38 1.96 7.45 8.73
N LYS A 39 1.13 7.61 7.70
CA LYS A 39 -0.22 8.18 7.79
C LYS A 39 -1.22 7.22 7.17
N ARG A 40 -2.24 6.84 7.94
CA ARG A 40 -3.35 5.99 7.50
C ARG A 40 -4.63 6.83 7.41
N GLU A 41 -5.34 6.67 6.31
CA GLU A 41 -6.61 7.36 6.05
C GLU A 41 -7.68 6.32 5.66
N TYR A 42 -8.84 6.41 6.31
CA TYR A 42 -9.88 5.41 6.22
C TYR A 42 -11.27 6.00 6.51
N TYR A 43 -12.29 5.52 5.81
CA TYR A 43 -13.68 5.84 6.13
C TYR A 43 -14.14 5.13 7.41
N SER A 44 -15.14 5.70 8.09
CA SER A 44 -15.81 5.07 9.25
C SER A 44 -16.69 3.89 8.81
N ASN A 45 -16.07 2.85 8.28
CA ASN A 45 -16.68 1.62 7.81
C ASN A 45 -15.82 0.42 8.23
N ILE A 46 -16.43 -0.76 8.27
CA ILE A 46 -15.77 -2.01 8.69
C ILE A 46 -15.07 -2.68 7.50
N LYS A 47 -15.67 -2.66 6.28
CA LYS A 47 -15.11 -3.27 5.06
C LYS A 47 -15.68 -2.65 3.79
N GLY A 48 -14.86 -2.59 2.73
CA GLY A 48 -15.28 -2.31 1.36
C GLY A 48 -14.90 -0.91 0.86
N GLU A 49 -15.05 0.12 1.69
CA GLU A 49 -14.65 1.49 1.34
C GLU A 49 -13.15 1.60 1.09
N HIS A 50 -12.75 2.64 0.35
CA HIS A 50 -11.35 2.90 0.09
C HIS A 50 -10.57 3.20 1.37
N SER A 51 -9.35 2.69 1.45
CA SER A 51 -8.38 3.10 2.45
C SER A 51 -7.02 3.22 1.81
N TYR A 52 -6.20 4.12 2.32
CA TYR A 52 -4.81 4.23 1.87
C TYR A 52 -3.88 4.46 3.04
N PHE A 53 -2.62 4.10 2.81
CA PHE A 53 -1.55 4.26 3.78
C PHE A 53 -0.36 4.89 3.07
N GLY A 54 -0.01 6.10 3.48
CA GLY A 54 1.21 6.79 3.06
C GLY A 54 2.34 6.55 4.04
N VAL A 55 3.51 6.23 3.52
CA VAL A 55 4.75 6.05 4.26
C VAL A 55 5.77 7.03 3.69
N ARG A 56 6.08 8.08 4.44
CA ARG A 56 7.20 8.98 4.14
C ARG A 56 8.48 8.38 4.69
N VAL A 57 9.51 8.33 3.86
CA VAL A 57 10.82 7.75 4.19
C VAL A 57 11.89 8.79 3.93
N SER A 58 12.79 8.98 4.89
CA SER A 58 13.90 9.93 4.75
C SER A 58 15.19 9.44 5.41
N ASP A 59 16.32 9.96 4.95
CA ASP A 59 17.61 9.85 5.62
C ASP A 59 17.75 10.76 6.86
N LYS A 60 16.80 11.70 7.05
CA LYS A 60 16.73 12.63 8.18
C LYS A 60 15.48 12.40 9.02
N GLU A 61 15.45 12.97 10.22
CA GLU A 61 14.28 12.91 11.07
C GLU A 61 13.04 13.49 10.40
N VAL A 62 11.95 12.73 10.39
CA VAL A 62 10.64 13.13 9.85
C VAL A 62 9.63 13.20 10.99
N ARG A 63 8.85 14.29 11.00
CA ARG A 63 7.83 14.56 12.05
C ARG A 63 6.41 14.68 11.47
N SER A 64 6.27 14.67 10.16
CA SER A 64 5.00 14.83 9.47
C SER A 64 5.02 14.13 8.11
N ASN A 65 3.84 13.87 7.58
CA ASN A 65 3.67 13.64 6.15
C ASN A 65 3.85 14.95 5.37
N ILE A 66 3.99 14.82 4.06
CA ILE A 66 3.96 15.92 3.10
C ILE A 66 2.87 15.66 2.07
N SER A 67 2.49 16.68 1.30
CA SER A 67 1.60 16.53 0.16
C SER A 67 2.36 15.93 -1.02
N GLY A 68 1.64 15.16 -1.85
CA GLY A 68 2.17 14.53 -3.04
C GLY A 68 2.76 13.13 -2.80
N ILE A 69 2.81 12.36 -3.87
CA ILE A 69 3.18 10.95 -3.87
C ILE A 69 4.38 10.75 -4.80
N THR A 70 5.48 10.23 -4.28
CA THR A 70 6.66 9.87 -5.09
C THR A 70 6.44 8.54 -5.80
N MET A 71 5.83 7.57 -5.12
CA MET A 71 5.46 6.29 -5.72
C MET A 71 4.11 5.82 -5.21
N LEU A 72 3.17 5.59 -6.13
CA LEU A 72 1.85 5.00 -5.85
C LEU A 72 1.87 3.51 -6.18
N ALA A 73 1.37 2.70 -5.27
CA ALA A 73 1.16 1.26 -5.43
C ALA A 73 -0.36 0.99 -5.40
N ALA A 74 -0.91 0.55 -6.53
CA ALA A 74 -2.33 0.31 -6.71
C ALA A 74 -2.59 -1.09 -7.28
N PHE A 75 -3.59 -1.79 -6.74
CA PHE A 75 -4.02 -3.10 -7.25
C PHE A 75 -5.52 -3.16 -7.54
N ASP A 76 -6.19 -2.02 -7.39
CA ASP A 76 -7.61 -1.80 -7.67
C ASP A 76 -7.80 -0.46 -8.39
N ALA A 77 -8.90 -0.33 -9.13
CA ALA A 77 -9.16 0.83 -9.97
C ALA A 77 -9.47 2.09 -9.15
N GLU A 78 -10.10 1.93 -7.98
CA GLU A 78 -10.47 3.06 -7.13
C GLU A 78 -9.24 3.80 -6.60
N THR A 79 -8.18 3.08 -6.22
CA THR A 79 -6.90 3.70 -5.86
C THR A 79 -6.35 4.56 -7.00
N LEU A 80 -6.40 4.06 -8.24
CA LEU A 80 -5.92 4.79 -9.41
C LEU A 80 -6.74 6.05 -9.67
N PHE A 81 -8.07 5.96 -9.58
CA PHE A 81 -8.92 7.14 -9.72
C PHE A 81 -8.66 8.20 -8.64
N ARG A 82 -8.42 7.77 -7.40
CA ARG A 82 -8.29 8.68 -6.25
C ARG A 82 -6.94 9.36 -6.13
N HIS A 83 -5.84 8.66 -6.43
CA HIS A 83 -4.49 9.10 -6.04
C HIS A 83 -3.56 9.43 -7.20
N THR A 84 -3.93 9.12 -8.44
CA THR A 84 -3.01 9.35 -9.59
C THR A 84 -2.67 10.83 -9.80
N ASP A 85 -3.61 11.74 -9.54
CA ASP A 85 -3.35 13.19 -9.69
C ASP A 85 -2.40 13.72 -8.60
N ASP A 86 -2.36 13.07 -7.43
CA ASP A 86 -1.45 13.42 -6.33
C ASP A 86 -0.01 12.93 -6.56
N VAL A 87 0.23 12.10 -7.58
CA VAL A 87 1.59 11.63 -7.93
C VAL A 87 2.38 12.76 -8.57
N HIS A 88 3.57 13.02 -8.03
CA HIS A 88 4.48 14.02 -8.56
C HIS A 88 4.79 13.77 -10.04
N ASP A 89 5.02 14.83 -10.80
CA ASP A 89 5.31 14.76 -12.23
C ASP A 89 6.53 13.89 -12.56
N ASP A 90 7.51 13.78 -11.65
CA ASP A 90 8.65 12.86 -11.76
C ASP A 90 8.52 11.59 -10.91
N GLY A 91 7.29 11.32 -10.44
CA GLY A 91 6.89 10.18 -9.63
C GLY A 91 6.66 8.90 -10.44
N ALA A 92 6.19 7.86 -9.75
CA ALA A 92 5.91 6.57 -10.35
C ALA A 92 4.58 5.94 -9.88
N ILE A 93 3.97 5.15 -10.75
CA ILE A 93 2.76 4.37 -10.45
C ILE A 93 3.00 2.90 -10.78
N VAL A 94 2.96 2.05 -9.76
CA VAL A 94 2.91 0.59 -9.89
C VAL A 94 1.45 0.17 -9.84
N TYR A 95 0.93 -0.45 -10.91
CA TYR A 95 -0.49 -0.77 -11.02
C TYR A 95 -0.79 -2.13 -11.66
N GLU A 96 -1.97 -2.68 -11.38
CA GLU A 96 -2.48 -3.87 -12.07
C GLU A 96 -2.91 -3.53 -13.51
N SER A 97 -2.21 -4.11 -14.50
CA SER A 97 -2.41 -3.80 -15.92
C SER A 97 -3.81 -4.17 -16.43
N ASP A 98 -4.45 -5.18 -15.83
CA ASP A 98 -5.79 -5.62 -16.23
C ASP A 98 -6.90 -4.58 -15.92
N LEU A 99 -6.58 -3.50 -15.20
CA LEU A 99 -7.56 -2.51 -14.76
C LEU A 99 -7.77 -1.34 -15.73
N GLU A 100 -6.96 -1.23 -16.79
CA GLU A 100 -6.94 -0.04 -17.66
C GLU A 100 -8.31 0.31 -18.28
N GLN A 101 -9.13 -0.71 -18.56
CA GLN A 101 -10.42 -0.52 -19.23
C GLN A 101 -11.58 -0.22 -18.27
N VAL A 102 -11.35 -0.27 -16.95
CA VAL A 102 -12.40 -0.01 -15.95
C VAL A 102 -12.84 1.44 -16.03
N LYS A 103 -14.15 1.68 -16.08
CA LYS A 103 -14.76 3.03 -16.11
C LYS A 103 -15.00 3.58 -14.71
N ILE A 104 -15.06 4.92 -14.61
CA ILE A 104 -15.39 5.62 -13.36
C ILE A 104 -16.75 5.15 -12.79
N ASP A 105 -17.73 4.92 -13.67
CA ASP A 105 -19.07 4.49 -13.27
C ASP A 105 -19.15 3.09 -12.67
N GLU A 106 -18.16 2.24 -12.97
CA GLU A 106 -18.09 0.88 -12.42
C GLU A 106 -17.66 0.85 -10.95
N ILE A 107 -17.20 1.99 -10.40
CA ILE A 107 -16.79 2.10 -8.99
C ILE A 107 -17.93 2.69 -8.16
N PRO A 108 -18.65 1.88 -7.36
CA PRO A 108 -19.81 2.34 -6.59
C PRO A 108 -19.44 3.17 -5.35
N THR A 109 -18.23 3.01 -4.85
CA THR A 109 -17.67 3.67 -3.65
C THR A 109 -17.18 5.10 -3.93
N LEU A 110 -17.06 5.49 -5.20
CA LEU A 110 -16.79 6.88 -5.56
C LEU A 110 -18.08 7.70 -5.44
N ASP A 111 -18.05 8.73 -4.60
CA ASP A 111 -19.19 9.63 -4.45
C ASP A 111 -19.40 10.50 -5.71
N LYS A 112 -20.65 10.93 -5.91
CA LYS A 112 -21.04 11.73 -7.08
C LYS A 112 -20.20 13.01 -7.23
N PRO A 113 -19.96 13.80 -6.16
CA PRO A 113 -19.11 14.99 -6.27
C PRO A 113 -17.69 14.69 -6.73
N PHE A 114 -17.10 13.57 -6.30
CA PHE A 114 -15.78 13.15 -6.76
C PHE A 114 -15.79 12.75 -8.24
N LYS A 115 -16.78 11.95 -8.67
CA LYS A 115 -16.93 11.55 -10.08
C LYS A 115 -17.02 12.76 -11.00
N GLU A 116 -17.89 13.73 -10.68
CA GLU A 116 -18.06 14.95 -11.47
C GLU A 116 -16.75 15.77 -11.61
N ARG A 117 -15.97 15.87 -10.52
CA ARG A 117 -14.66 16.55 -10.56
C ARG A 117 -13.66 15.80 -11.45
N LEU A 118 -13.61 14.48 -11.33
CA LEU A 118 -12.69 13.64 -12.09
C LEU A 118 -13.04 13.62 -13.58
N GLU A 119 -14.32 13.52 -13.93
CA GLU A 119 -14.79 13.61 -15.32
C GLU A 119 -14.46 14.97 -15.92
N LYS A 120 -14.70 16.07 -15.19
CA LYS A 120 -14.33 17.41 -15.65
C LYS A 120 -12.82 17.54 -15.90
N TYR A 121 -12.00 16.96 -15.02
CA TYR A 121 -10.55 16.92 -15.21
C TYR A 121 -10.16 16.15 -16.47
N LEU A 122 -10.69 14.94 -16.66
CA LEU A 122 -10.37 14.11 -17.84
C LEU A 122 -10.87 14.73 -19.14
N LEU A 123 -12.05 15.36 -19.14
CA LEU A 123 -12.55 16.17 -20.26
C LEU A 123 -11.57 17.30 -20.61
N SER A 124 -11.06 18.02 -19.61
CA SER A 124 -10.11 19.11 -19.83
C SER A 124 -8.78 18.65 -20.44
N LYS A 125 -8.44 17.37 -20.29
CA LYS A 125 -7.25 16.72 -20.86
C LYS A 125 -7.55 15.91 -22.13
N ASN A 126 -8.79 15.94 -22.62
CA ASN A 126 -9.25 15.13 -23.75
C ASN A 126 -8.98 13.62 -23.56
N LYS A 127 -9.25 13.10 -22.35
CA LYS A 127 -9.03 11.70 -21.96
C LYS A 127 -10.34 10.95 -21.70
N PRO A 128 -10.38 9.62 -21.92
CA PRO A 128 -11.57 8.82 -21.61
C PRO A 128 -11.80 8.71 -20.09
N PHE A 129 -13.05 8.46 -19.69
CA PHE A 129 -13.46 8.28 -18.28
C PHE A 129 -13.14 6.88 -17.75
N THR A 130 -11.89 6.46 -17.95
CA THR A 130 -11.38 5.14 -17.60
C THR A 130 -10.08 5.26 -16.81
N VAL A 131 -9.65 4.16 -16.18
CA VAL A 131 -8.32 4.08 -15.57
C VAL A 131 -7.23 4.44 -16.58
N HIS A 132 -7.32 3.94 -17.81
CA HIS A 132 -6.41 4.31 -18.90
C HIS A 132 -6.33 5.83 -19.12
N GLY A 133 -7.46 6.52 -19.10
CA GLY A 133 -7.49 7.98 -19.25
C GLY A 133 -6.76 8.73 -18.14
N VAL A 134 -6.91 8.29 -16.89
CA VAL A 134 -6.20 8.87 -15.74
C VAL A 134 -4.71 8.57 -15.80
N LEU A 135 -4.32 7.35 -16.19
CA LEU A 135 -2.92 6.95 -16.34
C LEU A 135 -2.23 7.71 -17.47
N GLU A 136 -2.87 7.88 -18.63
CA GLU A 136 -2.32 8.65 -19.75
C GLU A 136 -2.20 10.14 -19.40
N ALA A 137 -3.16 10.72 -18.66
CA ALA A 137 -3.04 12.09 -18.15
C ALA A 137 -1.82 12.25 -17.22
N ALA A 138 -1.53 11.26 -16.36
CA ALA A 138 -0.35 11.27 -15.50
C ALA A 138 0.95 11.11 -16.30
N LYS A 139 0.97 10.19 -17.27
CA LYS A 139 2.11 9.97 -18.15
C LYS A 139 2.48 11.22 -18.94
N GLU A 140 1.51 11.99 -19.41
CA GLU A 140 1.73 13.29 -20.07
C GLU A 140 2.36 14.34 -19.15
N ARG A 141 2.16 14.24 -17.83
CA ARG A 141 2.86 15.08 -16.84
C ARG A 141 4.30 14.64 -16.59
N GLY A 142 4.71 13.46 -17.05
CA GLY A 142 6.03 12.87 -16.83
C GLY A 142 6.06 11.66 -15.89
N VAL A 143 4.90 11.27 -15.34
CA VAL A 143 4.81 10.17 -14.37
C VAL A 143 5.20 8.85 -15.02
N ILE A 144 6.08 8.09 -14.37
CA ILE A 144 6.53 6.78 -14.87
C ILE A 144 5.51 5.72 -14.49
N LEU A 145 5.03 4.98 -15.49
CA LEU A 145 4.06 3.90 -15.30
C LEU A 145 4.75 2.54 -15.30
N TYR A 146 4.46 1.72 -14.28
CA TYR A 146 4.94 0.35 -14.12
C TYR A 146 3.75 -0.62 -14.12
N PRO A 147 3.26 -1.06 -15.30
CA PRO A 147 2.16 -2.01 -15.41
C PRO A 147 2.58 -3.41 -14.95
N VAL A 148 1.87 -4.02 -14.00
CA VAL A 148 2.17 -5.36 -13.50
C VAL A 148 0.94 -6.23 -13.62
N SER A 149 1.07 -7.42 -14.20
CA SER A 149 0.00 -8.42 -14.16
C SER A 149 0.15 -9.27 -12.91
N PHE A 150 -0.37 -8.78 -11.78
CA PHE A 150 -0.24 -9.48 -10.50
C PHE A 150 -1.01 -10.80 -10.49
N LYS A 151 -2.10 -10.90 -11.26
CA LYS A 151 -2.81 -12.18 -11.48
C LYS A 151 -1.93 -13.22 -12.16
N THR A 152 -1.15 -12.82 -13.16
CA THR A 152 -0.20 -13.73 -13.83
C THR A 152 0.88 -14.16 -12.84
N ILE A 153 1.44 -13.22 -12.06
CA ILE A 153 2.42 -13.55 -11.01
C ILE A 153 1.85 -14.56 -10.00
N LEU A 154 0.62 -14.34 -9.51
CA LEU A 154 -0.04 -15.28 -8.59
C LEU A 154 -0.27 -16.66 -9.24
N SER A 155 -0.61 -16.69 -10.53
CA SER A 155 -0.85 -17.94 -11.25
C SER A 155 0.44 -18.75 -11.39
N THR A 156 1.53 -18.11 -11.79
CA THR A 156 2.86 -18.75 -11.87
C THR A 156 3.32 -19.25 -10.50
N LEU A 157 3.16 -18.45 -9.44
CA LEU A 157 3.47 -18.87 -8.07
C LEU A 157 2.63 -20.06 -7.61
N ALA A 158 1.35 -20.12 -7.99
CA ALA A 158 0.49 -21.25 -7.67
C ALA A 158 0.98 -22.55 -8.30
N ASP A 159 1.49 -22.47 -9.53
CA ASP A 159 2.04 -23.60 -10.28
C ASP A 159 3.39 -24.06 -9.69
N GLU A 160 4.31 -23.12 -9.44
CA GLU A 160 5.63 -23.39 -8.85
C GLU A 160 5.53 -24.03 -7.46
N MET A 161 4.58 -23.58 -6.64
CA MET A 161 4.37 -24.10 -5.29
C MET A 161 3.45 -25.32 -5.24
N ASN A 162 2.96 -25.79 -6.39
CA ASN A 162 1.94 -26.84 -6.51
C ASN A 162 0.75 -26.61 -5.54
N ASN A 163 0.30 -25.36 -5.45
CA ASN A 163 -0.74 -24.93 -4.51
C ASN A 163 -1.76 -24.02 -5.21
N PRO A 164 -2.86 -24.59 -5.73
CA PRO A 164 -3.86 -23.84 -6.50
C PRO A 164 -4.61 -22.79 -5.65
N THR A 165 -4.56 -22.88 -4.32
CA THR A 165 -5.24 -21.91 -3.44
C THR A 165 -4.65 -20.50 -3.55
N ILE A 166 -3.38 -20.38 -3.97
CA ILE A 166 -2.68 -19.10 -4.13
C ILE A 166 -3.39 -18.19 -5.13
N ARG A 167 -4.00 -18.75 -6.18
CA ARG A 167 -4.72 -17.96 -7.20
C ARG A 167 -5.89 -17.15 -6.62
N GLY A 168 -6.50 -17.65 -5.54
CA GLY A 168 -7.60 -16.97 -4.83
C GLY A 168 -7.15 -16.05 -3.69
N MET A 169 -5.85 -15.94 -3.42
CA MET A 169 -5.31 -15.16 -2.30
C MET A 169 -5.15 -13.69 -2.68
N PHE A 170 -6.25 -12.99 -2.94
CA PHE A 170 -6.24 -11.56 -3.31
C PHE A 170 -5.49 -10.66 -2.32
N ARG A 171 -5.42 -11.04 -1.03
CA ARG A 171 -4.62 -10.29 -0.03
C ARG A 171 -3.11 -10.33 -0.29
N MET A 172 -2.62 -11.34 -1.01
CA MET A 172 -1.22 -11.47 -1.41
C MET A 172 -0.84 -10.40 -2.46
N LEU A 173 -1.81 -9.85 -3.20
CA LEU A 173 -1.56 -8.75 -4.15
C LEU A 173 -0.87 -7.57 -3.48
N ASN A 174 -1.23 -7.22 -2.24
CA ASN A 174 -0.56 -6.14 -1.51
C ASN A 174 0.92 -6.46 -1.24
N VAL A 175 1.24 -7.74 -0.97
CA VAL A 175 2.62 -8.19 -0.75
C VAL A 175 3.41 -8.16 -2.06
N LEU A 176 2.81 -8.57 -3.18
CA LEU A 176 3.44 -8.43 -4.49
C LEU A 176 3.69 -6.96 -4.82
N SER A 177 2.70 -6.09 -4.60
CA SER A 177 2.76 -4.66 -4.91
C SER A 177 3.85 -3.93 -4.11
N VAL A 178 3.95 -4.19 -2.81
CA VAL A 178 5.05 -3.64 -2.00
C VAL A 178 6.41 -4.20 -2.41
N SER A 179 6.47 -5.47 -2.82
CA SER A 179 7.73 -6.11 -3.23
C SER A 179 8.25 -5.55 -4.56
N VAL A 180 7.35 -5.32 -5.52
CA VAL A 180 7.67 -4.60 -6.76
C VAL A 180 8.17 -3.19 -6.44
N SER A 181 7.47 -2.46 -5.57
CA SER A 181 7.86 -1.11 -5.17
C SER A 181 9.28 -1.08 -4.55
N ILE A 182 9.58 -2.00 -3.63
CA ILE A 182 10.90 -2.12 -2.99
C ILE A 182 11.98 -2.46 -4.03
N GLY A 183 11.70 -3.35 -4.98
CA GLY A 183 12.63 -3.67 -6.07
C GLY A 183 12.95 -2.47 -6.96
N LEU A 184 11.94 -1.69 -7.32
CA LEU A 184 12.11 -0.46 -8.11
C LEU A 184 12.88 0.63 -7.35
N LEU A 185 12.67 0.73 -6.04
CA LEU A 185 13.36 1.66 -5.14
C LEU A 185 14.77 1.21 -4.74
N GLY A 186 15.17 -0.02 -5.08
CA GLY A 186 16.55 -0.50 -4.90
C GLY A 186 16.94 -0.93 -3.49
N LEU A 187 15.97 -1.17 -2.59
CA LEU A 187 16.26 -1.68 -1.25
C LEU A 187 16.72 -3.15 -1.29
N PRO A 188 17.62 -3.57 -0.38
CA PRO A 188 18.07 -4.96 -0.33
C PRO A 188 16.91 -5.94 -0.03
N PRO A 189 16.81 -7.07 -0.77
CA PRO A 189 15.69 -8.01 -0.64
C PRO A 189 15.58 -8.63 0.76
N ASP A 190 16.70 -8.81 1.48
CA ASP A 190 16.71 -9.34 2.85
C ASP A 190 15.85 -8.52 3.81
N THR A 191 15.82 -7.20 3.64
CA THR A 191 15.02 -6.32 4.51
C THR A 191 13.53 -6.46 4.26
N LEU A 192 13.14 -6.67 3.00
CA LEU A 192 11.77 -7.04 2.62
C LEU A 192 11.38 -8.37 3.26
N LEU A 193 12.18 -9.42 3.09
CA LEU A 193 11.84 -10.76 3.59
C LEU A 193 11.73 -10.80 5.12
N ARG A 194 12.64 -10.13 5.84
CA ARG A 194 12.56 -9.99 7.31
C ARG A 194 11.30 -9.24 7.74
N SER A 195 10.91 -8.21 6.98
CA SER A 195 9.73 -7.41 7.26
C SER A 195 8.44 -8.21 7.04
N VAL A 196 8.38 -9.02 5.98
CA VAL A 196 7.30 -10.00 5.74
C VAL A 196 7.18 -10.98 6.92
N ASP A 197 8.29 -11.56 7.38
CA ASP A 197 8.30 -12.47 8.53
C ASP A 197 7.78 -11.80 9.80
N LYS A 198 8.19 -10.55 10.06
CA LYS A 198 7.74 -9.81 11.25
C LYS A 198 6.23 -9.56 11.21
N VAL A 199 5.69 -9.14 10.07
CA VAL A 199 4.26 -8.84 9.90
C VAL A 199 3.40 -10.10 10.01
N PHE A 200 3.87 -11.24 9.50
CA PHE A 200 3.14 -12.51 9.53
C PHE A 200 3.62 -13.48 10.61
N SER A 201 4.38 -13.02 11.60
CA SER A 201 4.98 -13.82 12.68
C SER A 201 4.00 -14.73 13.42
N SER A 202 2.74 -14.30 13.58
CA SER A 202 1.67 -15.12 14.19
C SER A 202 1.17 -16.27 13.31
N LYS A 203 1.54 -16.33 12.03
CA LYS A 203 1.06 -17.30 11.03
C LYS A 203 2.22 -17.79 10.14
N PRO A 204 3.09 -18.69 10.64
CA PRO A 204 4.32 -19.10 9.94
C PRO A 204 4.11 -19.60 8.52
N LYS A 205 3.08 -20.44 8.28
CA LYS A 205 2.76 -20.93 6.91
C LYS A 205 2.43 -19.79 5.94
N ILE A 206 1.72 -18.77 6.42
CA ILE A 206 1.38 -17.59 5.61
C ILE A 206 2.61 -16.72 5.40
N ALA A 207 3.49 -16.60 6.39
CA ALA A 207 4.76 -15.89 6.27
C ALA A 207 5.65 -16.50 5.18
N GLU A 208 5.86 -17.81 5.19
CA GLU A 208 6.64 -18.51 4.17
C GLU A 208 6.09 -18.30 2.75
N MET A 209 4.77 -18.48 2.58
CA MET A 209 4.13 -18.23 1.27
C MET A 209 4.32 -16.79 0.80
N ASN A 210 4.14 -15.81 1.70
CA ASN A 210 4.33 -14.40 1.34
C ASN A 210 5.80 -14.04 1.10
N LYS A 211 6.77 -14.71 1.74
CA LYS A 211 8.20 -14.53 1.44
C LYS A 211 8.56 -15.00 0.05
N HIS A 212 8.10 -16.19 -0.33
CA HIS A 212 8.29 -16.69 -1.70
C HIS A 212 7.68 -15.75 -2.73
N ALA A 213 6.44 -15.33 -2.50
CA ALA A 213 5.74 -14.37 -3.36
C ALA A 213 6.46 -13.02 -3.43
N ALA A 214 6.94 -12.50 -2.29
CA ALA A 214 7.68 -11.26 -2.20
C ALA A 214 9.00 -11.32 -2.98
N ASN A 215 9.77 -12.39 -2.80
CA ASN A 215 11.04 -12.59 -3.50
C ASN A 215 10.82 -12.68 -5.01
N TYR A 216 9.80 -13.42 -5.46
CA TYR A 216 9.47 -13.52 -6.87
C TYR A 216 9.10 -12.16 -7.47
N ALA A 217 8.20 -11.41 -6.81
CA ALA A 217 7.77 -10.09 -7.27
C ALA A 217 8.90 -9.06 -7.30
N TYR A 218 9.78 -9.10 -6.29
CA TYR A 218 10.98 -8.29 -6.25
C TYR A 218 11.88 -8.58 -7.46
N ASN A 219 12.20 -9.86 -7.70
CA ASN A 219 13.05 -10.27 -8.81
C ASN A 219 12.43 -9.91 -10.17
N TYR A 220 11.12 -10.16 -10.33
CA TYR A 220 10.35 -9.76 -11.50
C TYR A 220 10.53 -8.26 -11.79
N ALA A 221 10.35 -7.40 -10.78
CA ALA A 221 10.48 -5.96 -10.95
C ALA A 221 11.90 -5.55 -11.37
N THR A 222 12.92 -6.08 -10.69
CA THR A 222 14.32 -5.75 -10.97
C THR A 222 14.83 -6.27 -12.31
N ALA A 223 14.24 -7.36 -12.83
CA ALA A 223 14.59 -7.91 -14.13
C ALA A 223 13.85 -7.22 -15.28
N LYS A 224 12.58 -6.86 -15.08
CA LYS A 224 11.73 -6.28 -16.12
C LYS A 224 11.91 -4.78 -16.28
N TYR A 225 12.13 -4.07 -15.17
CA TYR A 225 12.12 -2.61 -15.14
C TYR A 225 13.49 -2.04 -14.78
N GLN A 226 13.78 -0.88 -15.35
CA GLN A 226 14.90 -0.08 -14.89
C GLN A 226 14.58 0.49 -13.49
N LYS A 227 15.64 0.67 -12.70
CA LYS A 227 15.55 1.31 -11.39
C LYS A 227 14.89 2.67 -11.51
N PHE A 228 14.01 2.98 -10.57
CA PHE A 228 13.34 4.26 -10.51
C PHE A 228 14.34 5.37 -10.14
N LYS A 229 14.09 6.62 -10.56
CA LYS A 229 14.98 7.76 -10.28
C LYS A 229 15.24 7.93 -8.78
N TYR A 230 14.18 7.83 -7.96
CA TYR A 230 14.30 7.85 -6.52
C TYR A 230 14.75 6.47 -6.02
N GLN A 231 15.90 6.43 -5.36
CA GLN A 231 16.48 5.20 -4.81
C GLN A 231 16.59 5.32 -3.30
N LEU A 232 16.27 4.24 -2.61
CA LEU A 232 16.49 4.09 -1.18
C LEU A 232 17.79 3.31 -0.98
N SER A 233 18.66 3.80 -0.10
CA SER A 233 19.91 3.15 0.23
C SER A 233 20.04 2.99 1.74
N PRO A 234 20.64 1.89 2.24
CA PRO A 234 20.92 1.74 3.66
C PRO A 234 21.79 2.88 4.18
N ILE A 235 21.44 3.39 5.36
CA ILE A 235 22.23 4.37 6.11
C ILE A 235 22.70 3.76 7.43
N GLN A 236 23.75 4.34 8.01
CA GLN A 236 24.21 3.92 9.33
C GLN A 236 23.08 4.13 10.34
N SER A 237 22.56 3.03 10.88
CA SER A 237 21.44 3.04 11.80
C SER A 237 21.93 3.16 13.23
N ASN A 238 21.18 3.90 14.05
CA ASN A 238 21.26 3.76 15.50
C ASN A 238 20.39 2.56 15.90
N SER A 239 20.92 1.65 16.71
CA SER A 239 20.25 0.40 17.12
C SER A 239 18.96 0.60 17.93
N ASP A 240 18.66 1.84 18.35
CA ASP A 240 17.69 2.12 19.41
C ASP A 240 16.41 2.78 18.88
N VAL A 241 15.93 2.37 17.70
CA VAL A 241 14.70 2.91 17.09
C VAL A 241 13.59 1.87 17.09
N ILE A 242 12.42 2.26 17.60
CA ILE A 242 11.19 1.48 17.51
C ILE A 242 10.22 2.10 16.51
N LEU A 243 9.61 1.27 15.66
CA LEU A 243 8.42 1.66 14.91
C LEU A 243 7.20 1.44 15.81
N VAL A 244 6.49 2.53 16.12
CA VAL A 244 5.39 2.52 17.08
C VAL A 244 4.28 3.47 16.62
N GLN A 245 3.03 3.06 16.85
CA GLN A 245 1.86 3.88 16.58
C GLN A 245 1.50 4.71 17.84
N GLY A 246 0.86 5.88 17.66
CA GLY A 246 0.60 6.79 18.77
C GLY A 246 -0.13 6.17 19.96
N PHE A 247 -1.13 5.32 19.72
CA PHE A 247 -1.84 4.63 20.82
C PHE A 247 -0.96 3.62 21.57
N GLN A 248 -0.02 2.97 20.86
CA GLN A 248 0.95 2.05 21.46
C GLN A 248 1.93 2.86 22.32
N SER A 249 2.42 4.00 21.84
CA SER A 249 3.28 4.91 22.61
C SER A 249 2.60 5.40 23.89
N THR A 250 1.32 5.77 23.83
CA THR A 250 0.54 6.15 25.02
C THR A 250 0.42 4.98 26.00
N GLY A 251 0.16 3.77 25.51
CA GLY A 251 0.13 2.56 26.33
C GLY A 251 1.47 2.30 27.02
N LEU A 252 2.57 2.34 26.27
CA LEU A 252 3.94 2.18 26.78
C LEU A 252 4.28 3.25 27.82
N GLY A 253 3.93 4.52 27.56
CA GLY A 253 4.14 5.62 28.49
C GLY A 253 3.39 5.43 29.82
N LYS A 254 2.13 4.98 29.78
CA LYS A 254 1.35 4.64 30.99
C LYS A 254 2.02 3.51 31.78
N LEU A 255 2.47 2.45 31.11
CA LEU A 255 3.16 1.33 31.75
C LEU A 255 4.48 1.77 32.40
N ALA A 256 5.28 2.57 31.69
CA ALA A 256 6.53 3.13 32.19
C ALA A 256 6.31 4.03 33.41
N ALA A 257 5.21 4.78 33.44
CA ALA A 257 4.81 5.62 34.58
C ALA A 257 4.20 4.84 35.77
N GLY A 258 4.13 3.51 35.71
CA GLY A 258 3.62 2.69 36.81
C GLY A 258 2.10 2.53 36.85
N CYS A 259 1.37 2.87 35.78
CA CYS A 259 -0.06 2.60 35.70
C CYS A 259 -0.34 1.10 35.87
N ARG A 260 -1.26 0.75 36.78
CA ARG A 260 -1.68 -0.64 37.06
C ARG A 260 -3.12 -0.94 36.69
N ILE A 261 -3.96 0.09 36.57
CA ILE A 261 -5.38 -0.03 36.22
C ILE A 261 -5.72 1.04 35.19
N SER A 262 -6.36 0.63 34.08
CA SER A 262 -6.90 1.53 33.05
C SER A 262 -8.28 1.05 32.66
N ILE A 263 -9.30 1.91 32.79
CA ILE A 263 -10.68 1.62 32.40
C ILE A 263 -10.95 2.35 31.07
N ILE A 264 -11.38 1.60 30.06
CA ILE A 264 -11.68 2.13 28.72
C ILE A 264 -13.12 1.79 28.37
N LEU A 265 -13.91 2.81 28.01
CA LEU A 265 -15.26 2.62 27.50
C LEU A 265 -15.18 2.59 25.97
N SER A 266 -15.54 1.45 25.37
CA SER A 266 -15.78 1.36 23.93
C SER A 266 -17.27 1.59 23.68
N ASN A 267 -17.63 2.75 23.14
CA ASN A 267 -18.98 2.99 22.66
C ASN A 267 -19.18 2.23 21.35
N TYR A 268 -19.55 0.95 21.44
CA TYR A 268 -20.05 0.20 20.29
C TYR A 268 -21.47 0.68 19.97
N THR A 269 -21.62 1.50 18.93
CA THR A 269 -22.91 1.65 18.24
C THR A 269 -23.24 0.30 17.61
N ARG A 270 -24.04 -0.49 18.34
CA ARG A 270 -24.48 -1.83 17.94
C ARG A 270 -25.40 -1.68 16.73
N ILE A 271 -24.86 -1.79 15.51
CA ILE A 271 -25.67 -1.95 14.29
C ILE A 271 -26.42 -3.28 14.46
N ARG A 272 -27.66 -3.21 14.93
CA ARG A 272 -28.56 -4.36 15.04
C ARG A 272 -28.74 -4.94 13.64
N ARG A 273 -28.11 -6.10 13.37
CA ARG A 273 -28.57 -6.98 12.30
C ARG A 273 -30.02 -7.35 12.64
N LYS A 274 -31.00 -6.74 11.96
CA LYS A 274 -32.36 -7.29 11.87
C LYS A 274 -32.24 -8.64 11.16
N ARG A 275 -32.04 -9.71 11.94
CA ARG A 275 -32.42 -11.06 11.51
C ARG A 275 -33.94 -11.10 11.57
N ILE A 276 -34.59 -10.82 10.44
CA ILE A 276 -35.98 -11.21 10.22
C ILE A 276 -35.93 -12.72 9.99
N PHE A 277 -36.08 -13.50 11.06
CA PHE A 277 -36.53 -14.88 10.93
C PHE A 277 -38.04 -14.83 11.03
N GLY A 278 -38.70 -14.91 9.88
CA GLY A 278 -40.12 -15.22 9.80
C GLY A 278 -40.30 -16.69 10.17
N ILE A 279 -41.07 -16.92 11.23
CA ILE A 279 -41.66 -18.23 11.53
C ILE A 279 -42.93 -18.30 10.69
N LYS A 280 -43.06 -19.34 9.86
CA LYS A 280 -44.34 -19.97 9.54
C LYS A 280 -44.35 -21.30 10.25
#